data_AF-A0A086SXP3-F1
#
_entry.id   AF-A0A086SXP3-F1
#
_cell.length_a   1.000
_cell.length_b   1.000
_cell.length_c   1.000
_cell.angle_alpha   90.00
_cell.angle_beta   90.00
_cell.angle_gamma   90.00
#
_symmetry.space_group_name_H-M   'P 1'
#
loop_
_entity.id
_entity.type
_entity.pdbx_description
1 polymer ?
#
loop_
_entity_poly.entity_id
_entity_poly.type
_entity_poly.pdbx_seq_one_letter_code
_entity_poly.pdbx_strand_id
1 'polypeptide(L)'
;MLARTLIASLLATGSLAAPRPATSLESSLTKHIDIPKNAAGMPLPLSEAEQNVDLGVWTIQELNRTCDGKDTVCQWHFLVNTHKQGTKPYRCMFKVEGERASKTPVTVPRPCEVLEVTTGYDEPGKFTVITPVHRPSSRIIYAGYNDSVLTNGTTVRDEDWAVEYLPGHEQ
;
A
#
# COMPACT_ATOMS: atom_id res chain seq x y z
N MET A 1 54.15 36.85 -18.19
CA MET A 1 54.38 37.26 -16.79
C MET A 1 54.42 36.00 -15.94
N LEU A 2 55.54 35.79 -15.26
CA LEU A 2 55.78 34.69 -14.31
C LEU A 2 55.19 35.02 -12.94
N ALA A 3 54.65 34.02 -12.24
CA ALA A 3 54.77 33.79 -10.79
C ALA A 3 54.00 32.50 -10.44
N ARG A 4 54.69 31.36 -10.21
CA ARG A 4 55.32 30.90 -8.96
C ARG A 4 54.34 30.34 -7.91
N THR A 5 54.50 29.03 -7.76
CA THR A 5 54.03 28.03 -6.79
C THR A 5 54.02 28.45 -5.32
N LEU A 6 53.07 27.92 -4.54
CA LEU A 6 53.26 27.52 -3.15
C LEU A 6 52.43 26.25 -2.84
N ILE A 7 53.14 25.21 -2.40
CA ILE A 7 52.65 23.93 -1.90
C ILE A 7 52.42 24.06 -0.40
N ALA A 8 51.34 23.49 0.15
CA ALA A 8 51.27 23.11 1.55
C ALA A 8 50.47 21.80 1.69
N SER A 9 51.21 20.71 1.84
CA SER A 9 50.72 19.39 2.24
C SER A 9 50.39 19.40 3.73
N LEU A 10 49.20 18.91 4.13
CA LEU A 10 48.95 18.40 5.48
C LEU A 10 48.58 16.91 5.39
N LEU A 11 49.53 16.08 5.84
CA LEU A 11 49.30 14.70 6.25
C LEU A 11 48.67 14.74 7.65
N ALA A 12 47.42 14.30 7.78
CA ALA A 12 46.84 13.96 9.07
C ALA A 12 46.99 12.45 9.29
N THR A 13 47.83 12.13 10.26
CA THR A 13 48.14 10.83 10.82
C THR A 13 46.89 10.09 11.31
N GLY A 14 46.88 8.78 11.10
CA GLY A 14 45.76 7.91 11.43
C GLY A 14 45.47 7.77 12.93
N SER A 15 44.30 7.22 13.20
CA SER A 15 44.01 6.52 14.45
C SER A 15 43.32 5.20 14.10
N LEU A 16 44.02 4.11 14.35
CA LEU A 16 43.46 2.76 14.33
C LEU A 16 42.47 2.65 15.48
N ALA A 17 41.17 2.58 15.18
CA ALA A 17 40.19 2.08 16.13
C ALA A 17 40.40 0.57 16.29
N ALA A 18 40.93 0.16 17.43
CA ALA A 18 41.05 -1.24 17.81
C ALA A 18 39.66 -1.88 18.02
N PRO A 19 39.48 -3.17 17.69
CA PRO A 19 38.24 -3.89 17.97
C PRO A 19 38.05 -4.06 19.49
N ARG A 20 36.86 -3.71 19.96
CA ARG A 20 36.40 -3.97 21.33
C ARG A 20 36.31 -5.48 21.60
N PRO A 21 36.66 -5.94 22.81
CA PRO A 21 36.59 -7.35 23.16
C PRO A 21 35.12 -7.84 23.20
N ALA A 22 34.88 -8.97 22.54
CA ALA A 22 33.66 -9.75 22.70
C ALA A 22 33.55 -10.18 24.18
N THR A 23 32.64 -9.56 24.90
CA THR A 23 32.27 -10.02 26.25
C THR A 23 31.14 -11.01 26.06
N SER A 24 31.38 -12.27 26.38
CA SER A 24 30.35 -13.29 26.44
C SER A 24 29.37 -12.95 27.56
N LEU A 25 28.08 -13.02 27.23
CA LEU A 25 27.01 -13.22 28.19
C LEU A 25 26.29 -14.48 27.76
N GLU A 26 26.86 -15.62 28.17
CA GLU A 26 26.09 -16.83 28.35
C GLU A 26 25.19 -16.70 29.58
N SER A 27 24.10 -17.46 29.56
CA SER A 27 23.19 -17.76 30.67
C SER A 27 22.10 -16.72 30.92
N SER A 28 20.92 -16.99 30.36
CA SER A 28 19.81 -17.51 31.17
C SER A 28 18.52 -17.45 30.35
N LEU A 29 18.25 -18.48 29.54
CA LEU A 29 16.91 -18.68 29.00
C LEU A 29 16.60 -20.16 28.77
N THR A 30 16.93 -21.02 29.74
CA THR A 30 16.19 -22.27 29.93
C THR A 30 14.98 -21.96 30.79
N LYS A 31 14.04 -21.18 30.25
CA LYS A 31 12.66 -21.25 30.74
C LYS A 31 12.09 -22.51 30.11
N HIS A 32 12.04 -23.59 30.89
CA HIS A 32 11.28 -24.78 30.54
C HIS A 32 9.87 -24.33 30.14
N ILE A 33 9.59 -24.37 28.84
CA ILE A 33 8.23 -24.31 28.33
C ILE A 33 7.68 -25.70 28.62
N ASP A 34 6.97 -25.84 29.73
CA ASP A 34 6.04 -26.95 29.88
C ASP A 34 5.00 -26.78 28.77
N ILE A 35 5.16 -27.55 27.68
CA ILE A 35 4.15 -27.67 26.63
C ILE A 35 3.05 -28.54 27.23
N PRO A 36 1.86 -28.01 27.57
CA PRO A 36 0.73 -28.88 27.84
C PRO A 36 0.44 -29.65 26.56
N LYS A 37 0.46 -30.98 26.67
CA LYS A 37 0.34 -31.96 25.57
C LYS A 37 -1.00 -31.90 24.80
N ASN A 38 -1.86 -30.91 25.09
CA ASN A 38 -3.24 -30.83 24.64
C ASN A 38 -3.59 -29.39 24.20
N ALA A 39 -2.98 -28.90 23.12
CA ALA A 39 -3.42 -27.68 22.42
C ALA A 39 -3.29 -27.87 20.90
N ALA A 40 -4.00 -28.86 20.37
CA ALA A 40 -4.23 -28.95 18.92
C ALA A 40 -5.34 -27.95 18.57
N GLY A 41 -5.02 -26.91 17.79
CA GLY A 41 -6.03 -26.16 17.05
C GLY A 41 -6.01 -24.62 17.10
N MET A 42 -4.99 -23.97 17.67
CA MET A 42 -4.81 -22.52 17.44
C MET A 42 -3.66 -22.30 16.45
N PRO A 43 -3.88 -21.58 15.32
CA PRO A 43 -2.78 -21.11 14.50
C PRO A 43 -1.84 -20.30 15.39
N LEU A 44 -0.55 -20.62 15.34
CA LEU A 44 0.48 -19.78 15.95
C LEU A 44 0.35 -18.37 15.35
N PRO A 45 0.48 -17.29 16.15
CA PRO A 45 0.54 -15.96 15.59
C PRO A 45 1.70 -15.90 14.58
N LEU A 46 1.37 -15.53 13.34
CA LEU A 46 2.32 -15.31 12.26
C LEU A 46 3.43 -14.38 12.78
N SER A 47 4.68 -14.70 12.54
CA SER A 47 5.80 -13.96 13.13
C SER A 47 5.79 -12.49 12.69
N GLU A 48 6.30 -11.59 13.52
CA GLU A 48 6.39 -10.13 13.24
C GLU A 48 7.20 -9.83 11.95
N ALA A 49 8.01 -10.79 11.50
CA ALA A 49 8.75 -10.75 10.24
C ALA A 49 7.88 -11.09 9.01
N GLU A 50 6.88 -11.95 9.13
CA GLU A 50 5.91 -12.25 8.06
C GLU A 50 4.88 -11.11 7.88
N GLN A 51 4.65 -10.33 8.94
CA GLN A 51 3.77 -9.17 8.92
C GLN A 51 4.40 -7.93 8.24
N ASN A 52 5.70 -7.98 7.93
CA ASN A 52 6.44 -6.88 7.31
C ASN A 52 6.98 -7.24 5.91
N VAL A 53 6.30 -8.13 5.18
CA VAL A 53 6.62 -8.36 3.76
C VAL A 53 6.16 -7.13 2.98
N ASP A 54 7.12 -6.37 2.45
CA ASP A 54 6.82 -5.32 1.46
C ASP A 54 6.25 -5.97 0.19
N LEU A 55 4.94 -5.82 -0.01
CA LEU A 55 4.24 -6.30 -1.19
C LEU A 55 4.32 -5.31 -2.37
N GLY A 56 5.04 -4.21 -2.17
CA GLY A 56 5.16 -3.10 -3.09
C GLY A 56 3.96 -2.17 -3.03
N VAL A 57 3.86 -1.35 -4.07
CA VAL A 57 2.79 -0.37 -4.27
C VAL A 57 2.08 -0.62 -5.59
N TRP A 58 0.79 -0.29 -5.64
CA TRP A 58 0.07 -0.11 -6.90
C TRP A 58 -0.25 1.36 -7.10
N THR A 59 -0.20 1.83 -8.33
CA THR A 59 -0.60 3.20 -8.67
C THR A 59 -2.02 3.22 -9.19
N ILE A 60 -2.88 4.05 -8.60
CA ILE A 60 -4.14 4.45 -9.22
C ILE A 60 -3.85 5.63 -10.13
N GLN A 61 -4.18 5.49 -11.41
CA GLN A 61 -3.89 6.49 -12.43
C GLN A 61 -5.15 7.04 -13.05
N GLU A 62 -5.08 8.30 -13.51
CA GLU A 62 -6.15 8.95 -14.27
C GLU A 62 -7.53 8.88 -13.58
N LEU A 63 -7.55 8.93 -12.25
CA LEU A 63 -8.79 8.79 -11.49
C LEU A 63 -9.72 9.96 -11.73
N ASN A 64 -10.92 9.64 -12.22
CA ASN A 64 -11.95 10.60 -12.55
C ASN A 64 -13.32 10.09 -12.06
N ARG A 65 -14.06 10.97 -11.39
CA ARG A 65 -15.46 10.77 -11.06
C ARG A 65 -16.28 11.85 -11.76
N THR A 66 -17.23 11.43 -12.59
CA THR A 66 -18.16 12.34 -13.25
C THR A 66 -19.59 12.04 -12.83
N CYS A 67 -20.24 12.98 -12.15
CA CYS A 67 -21.62 12.88 -11.71
C CYS A 67 -22.55 13.76 -12.55
N ASP A 68 -23.80 13.34 -12.69
CA ASP A 68 -24.84 14.19 -13.25
C ASP A 68 -25.16 15.38 -12.32
N GLY A 69 -25.88 16.37 -12.84
CA GLY A 69 -26.20 17.59 -12.08
C GLY A 69 -27.13 17.37 -10.88
N LYS A 70 -27.73 16.18 -10.74
CA LYS A 70 -28.63 15.83 -9.64
C LYS A 70 -27.94 14.93 -8.60
N ASP A 71 -26.69 14.56 -8.83
CA ASP A 71 -25.98 13.53 -8.08
C ASP A 71 -26.75 12.19 -8.03
N THR A 72 -27.48 11.87 -9.09
CA THR A 72 -28.23 10.61 -9.19
C THR A 72 -27.46 9.49 -9.86
N VAL A 73 -26.46 9.86 -10.66
CA VAL A 73 -25.58 8.96 -11.39
C VAL A 73 -24.17 9.50 -11.35
N CYS A 74 -23.21 8.65 -10.99
CA CYS A 74 -21.78 8.93 -11.14
C CYS A 74 -21.07 7.84 -11.93
N GLN A 75 -20.23 8.24 -12.86
CA GLN A 75 -19.33 7.39 -13.61
C GLN A 75 -17.93 7.51 -13.03
N TRP A 76 -17.29 6.36 -12.82
CA TRP A 76 -15.92 6.25 -12.38
C TRP A 76 -15.04 5.73 -13.51
N HIS A 77 -13.88 6.36 -13.70
CA HIS A 77 -12.84 5.92 -14.61
C HIS A 77 -11.49 6.04 -13.91
N PHE A 78 -10.67 4.99 -13.97
CA PHE A 78 -9.27 5.01 -13.53
C PHE A 78 -8.54 3.78 -14.07
N LEU A 79 -7.22 3.78 -13.95
CA LEU A 79 -6.36 2.63 -14.22
C LEU A 79 -5.69 2.16 -12.93
N VAL A 80 -5.41 0.86 -12.85
CA VAL A 80 -4.64 0.26 -11.74
C VAL A 80 -3.35 -0.31 -12.30
N ASN A 81 -2.22 0.36 -12.04
CA ASN A 81 -0.90 -0.13 -12.41
C ASN A 81 -0.31 -0.94 -11.26
N THR A 82 -0.16 -2.25 -11.48
CA THR A 82 0.43 -3.17 -10.49
C THR A 82 1.95 -3.27 -10.58
N HIS A 83 2.57 -2.54 -11.52
CA HIS A 83 4.00 -2.57 -11.82
C HIS A 83 4.58 -3.95 -12.13
N LYS A 84 3.71 -4.93 -12.41
CA LYS A 84 4.13 -6.26 -12.85
C LYS A 84 4.71 -6.16 -14.25
N GLN A 85 5.96 -6.58 -14.42
CA GLN A 85 6.63 -6.54 -15.73
C GLN A 85 5.78 -7.21 -16.82
N GLY A 86 5.69 -6.54 -17.98
CA GLY A 86 4.94 -7.01 -19.14
C GLY A 86 3.41 -6.91 -19.00
N THR A 87 2.90 -6.38 -17.89
CA THR A 87 1.46 -6.18 -17.67
C THR A 87 1.12 -4.69 -17.83
N LYS A 88 0.06 -4.39 -18.57
CA LYS A 88 -0.45 -3.02 -18.71
C LYS A 88 -1.33 -2.68 -17.49
N PRO A 89 -1.53 -1.39 -17.16
CA PRO A 89 -2.51 -0.99 -16.15
C PRO A 89 -3.91 -1.52 -16.48
N TYR A 90 -4.60 -2.05 -15.48
CA TYR A 90 -5.95 -2.59 -15.63
C TYR A 90 -6.97 -1.44 -15.65
N ARG A 91 -7.89 -1.45 -16.61
CA ARG A 91 -8.90 -0.41 -16.72
C ARG A 91 -10.09 -0.68 -15.81
N CYS A 92 -10.49 0.35 -15.06
CA CYS A 92 -11.70 0.36 -14.27
C CYS A 92 -12.70 1.37 -14.80
N MET A 93 -13.90 0.88 -15.14
CA MET A 93 -15.03 1.72 -15.51
C MET A 93 -16.32 1.16 -14.94
N PHE A 94 -17.01 1.95 -14.12
CA PHE A 94 -18.31 1.56 -13.59
C PHE A 94 -19.18 2.77 -13.28
N LYS A 95 -20.47 2.51 -13.15
CA LYS A 95 -21.50 3.49 -12.82
C LYS A 95 -22.08 3.18 -11.44
N VAL A 96 -22.32 4.23 -10.68
CA VAL A 96 -23.03 4.22 -9.39
C VAL A 96 -24.32 5.02 -9.57
N GLU A 97 -25.42 4.49 -9.06
CA GLU A 97 -26.73 5.15 -9.05
C GLU A 97 -27.23 5.25 -7.61
N GLY A 98 -27.94 6.32 -7.28
CA GLY A 98 -28.52 6.53 -5.95
C GLY A 98 -29.04 7.96 -5.76
N GLU A 99 -29.59 8.29 -4.60
CA GLU A 99 -30.03 9.67 -4.32
C GLU A 99 -28.86 10.63 -4.06
N ARG A 100 -27.68 10.09 -3.76
CA ARG A 100 -26.39 10.80 -3.66
C ARG A 100 -25.27 9.92 -4.18
N ALA A 101 -25.30 9.63 -5.48
CA ALA A 101 -24.44 8.66 -6.15
C ALA A 101 -22.94 8.89 -5.89
N SER A 102 -22.51 10.14 -5.72
CA SER A 102 -21.13 10.51 -5.39
C SER A 102 -20.64 9.88 -4.09
N LYS A 103 -21.56 9.64 -3.15
CA LYS A 103 -21.30 9.16 -1.78
C LYS A 103 -21.91 7.78 -1.52
N THR A 104 -22.51 7.17 -2.54
CA THR A 104 -23.08 5.83 -2.43
C THR A 104 -21.95 4.79 -2.49
N PRO A 105 -21.80 3.93 -1.46
CA PRO A 105 -20.79 2.89 -1.48
C PRO A 105 -21.15 1.80 -2.50
N VAL A 106 -20.13 1.25 -3.14
CA VAL A 106 -20.25 0.08 -4.00
C VAL A 106 -19.90 -1.15 -3.18
N THR A 107 -20.92 -1.82 -2.65
CA THR A 107 -20.77 -2.99 -1.76
C THR A 107 -20.70 -4.31 -2.53
N VAL A 108 -21.29 -4.38 -3.72
CA VAL A 108 -21.13 -5.50 -4.64
C VAL A 108 -19.94 -5.19 -5.55
N PRO A 109 -18.86 -6.02 -5.54
CA PRO A 109 -17.67 -5.71 -6.31
C PRO A 109 -17.96 -5.56 -7.80
N ARG A 110 -17.37 -4.52 -8.41
CA ARG A 110 -17.49 -4.25 -9.84
C ARG A 110 -16.27 -4.84 -10.57
N PRO A 111 -16.48 -5.52 -11.70
CA PRO A 111 -15.37 -6.08 -12.46
C PRO A 111 -14.55 -4.95 -13.10
N CYS A 112 -13.23 -5.09 -12.99
CA CYS A 112 -12.20 -4.25 -13.61
C CYS A 112 -11.15 -5.16 -14.24
N GLU A 113 -11.49 -5.76 -15.39
CA GLU A 113 -10.68 -6.82 -16.00
C GLU A 113 -10.46 -7.98 -15.01
N VAL A 114 -9.22 -8.18 -14.54
CA VAL A 114 -8.86 -9.24 -13.56
C VAL A 114 -9.01 -8.80 -12.10
N LEU A 115 -9.33 -7.53 -11.87
CA LEU A 115 -9.56 -6.96 -10.55
C LEU A 115 -11.06 -6.87 -10.25
N GLU A 116 -11.37 -6.89 -8.95
CA GLU A 116 -12.67 -6.52 -8.42
C GLU A 116 -12.53 -5.21 -7.65
N VAL A 117 -13.46 -4.26 -7.81
CA VAL A 117 -13.42 -2.98 -7.10
C VAL A 117 -14.68 -2.76 -6.29
N THR A 118 -14.49 -2.35 -5.04
CA THR A 118 -15.52 -1.72 -4.20
C THR A 118 -15.14 -0.28 -3.89
N THR A 119 -16.13 0.50 -3.44
CA THR A 119 -15.90 1.85 -2.95
C THR A 119 -16.66 2.07 -1.64
N GLY A 120 -16.09 2.88 -0.76
CA GLY A 120 -16.71 3.35 0.47
C GLY A 120 -16.68 4.87 0.54
N TYR A 121 -17.58 5.47 1.32
CA TYR A 121 -17.55 6.89 1.63
C TYR A 121 -17.75 7.08 3.13
N ASP A 122 -16.86 7.86 3.73
CA ASP A 122 -16.94 8.26 5.13
C ASP A 122 -17.46 9.69 5.24
N GLU A 123 -18.66 9.85 5.80
CA GLU A 123 -19.28 11.18 5.93
C GLU A 123 -18.54 12.11 6.92
N PRO A 124 -18.10 11.65 8.11
CA PRO A 124 -17.35 12.49 9.05
C PRO A 124 -16.03 13.00 8.48
N GLY A 125 -15.22 12.13 7.86
CA GLY A 125 -13.92 12.45 7.31
C GLY A 125 -13.95 13.02 5.89
N LYS A 126 -15.10 12.96 5.21
CA LYS A 126 -15.30 13.41 3.82
C LYS A 126 -14.26 12.82 2.86
N PHE A 127 -14.07 11.51 2.95
CA PHE A 127 -13.16 10.77 2.07
C PHE A 127 -13.87 9.58 1.42
N THR A 128 -13.45 9.27 0.20
CA THR A 128 -13.83 8.06 -0.52
C THR A 128 -12.67 7.09 -0.50
N VAL A 129 -12.95 5.81 -0.23
CA VAL A 129 -11.98 4.73 -0.37
C VAL A 129 -12.34 3.94 -1.62
N ILE A 130 -11.35 3.69 -2.47
CA ILE A 130 -11.44 2.78 -3.62
C ILE A 130 -10.61 1.55 -3.28
N THR A 131 -11.19 0.36 -3.44
CA THR A 131 -10.57 -0.90 -3.03
C THR A 131 -10.53 -1.89 -4.19
N PRO A 132 -9.52 -1.81 -5.06
CA PRO A 132 -9.18 -2.87 -5.99
C PRO A 132 -8.62 -4.10 -5.27
N VAL A 133 -9.08 -5.27 -5.72
CA VAL A 133 -8.71 -6.58 -5.20
C VAL A 133 -8.32 -7.48 -6.37
N HIS A 134 -7.13 -8.07 -6.29
CA HIS A 134 -6.72 -9.16 -7.16
C HIS A 134 -6.81 -10.49 -6.39
N ARG A 135 -7.97 -11.15 -6.52
CA ARG A 135 -8.26 -12.42 -5.84
C ARG A 135 -7.24 -13.53 -6.14
N PRO A 136 -6.77 -13.75 -7.39
CA PRO A 136 -5.86 -14.86 -7.68
C PRO A 136 -4.54 -14.80 -6.92
N SER A 137 -4.07 -13.60 -6.58
CA SER A 137 -2.87 -13.42 -5.76
C SER A 137 -3.18 -12.86 -4.37
N SER A 138 -4.43 -12.88 -3.92
CA SER A 138 -4.84 -12.35 -2.60
C SER A 138 -4.24 -10.97 -2.30
N ARG A 139 -4.24 -10.04 -3.26
CA ARG A 139 -3.71 -8.67 -3.08
C ARG A 139 -4.84 -7.65 -3.06
N ILE A 140 -4.69 -6.63 -2.23
CA ILE A 140 -5.67 -5.55 -2.04
C ILE A 140 -4.94 -4.22 -1.80
N ILE A 141 -5.54 -3.11 -2.21
CA ILE A 141 -5.14 -1.76 -1.78
C ILE A 141 -6.35 -1.02 -1.20
N TYR A 142 -6.12 -0.13 -0.23
CA TYR A 142 -7.12 0.78 0.31
C TYR A 142 -6.78 2.22 -0.06
N ALA A 143 -7.23 2.65 -1.25
CA ALA A 143 -6.89 3.95 -1.80
C ALA A 143 -7.86 5.04 -1.33
N GLY A 144 -7.44 5.88 -0.38
CA GLY A 144 -8.27 6.90 0.26
C GLY A 144 -8.08 8.30 -0.34
N TYR A 145 -9.13 8.88 -0.88
CA TYR A 145 -9.12 10.22 -1.47
C TYR A 145 -10.00 11.17 -0.68
N ASN A 146 -9.51 12.37 -0.40
CA ASN A 146 -10.38 13.44 0.07
C ASN A 146 -11.41 13.76 -1.02
N ASP A 147 -12.71 13.79 -0.68
CA ASP A 147 -13.75 13.92 -1.70
C ASP A 147 -13.67 15.27 -2.45
N SER A 148 -13.00 16.28 -1.86
CA SER A 148 -12.72 17.55 -2.53
C SER A 148 -11.84 17.42 -3.79
N VAL A 149 -10.96 16.42 -3.87
CA VAL A 149 -10.16 16.18 -5.09
C VAL A 149 -10.96 15.42 -6.16
N LEU A 150 -12.03 14.73 -5.77
CA LEU A 150 -12.96 14.00 -6.66
C LEU A 150 -14.05 14.91 -7.22
N THR A 151 -13.70 16.16 -7.50
CA THR A 151 -14.60 17.14 -8.09
C THR A 151 -15.01 16.69 -9.49
N ASN A 152 -16.27 16.93 -9.84
CA ASN A 152 -16.90 16.43 -11.06
C ASN A 152 -16.03 16.64 -12.32
N GLY A 153 -15.68 15.55 -13.00
CA GLY A 153 -14.91 15.58 -14.25
C GLY A 153 -13.43 15.95 -14.10
N THR A 154 -12.94 16.16 -12.88
CA THR A 154 -11.53 16.44 -12.62
C THR A 154 -10.75 15.14 -12.52
N THR A 155 -9.58 15.10 -13.17
CA THR A 155 -8.65 13.98 -13.06
C THR A 155 -7.74 14.20 -11.86
N VAL A 156 -7.79 13.30 -10.89
CA VAL A 156 -6.90 13.25 -9.74
C VAL A 156 -5.52 12.82 -10.21
N ARG A 157 -4.48 13.39 -9.61
CA ARG A 157 -3.10 12.99 -9.85
C ARG A 157 -2.92 11.50 -9.51
N ASP A 158 -2.06 10.82 -10.26
CA ASP A 158 -1.64 9.46 -9.96
C ASP A 158 -1.05 9.35 -8.55
N GLU A 159 -1.47 8.34 -7.80
CA GLU A 159 -1.02 8.10 -6.43
C GLU A 159 -0.75 6.62 -6.17
N ASP A 160 0.34 6.38 -5.44
CA ASP A 160 0.79 5.05 -5.02
C ASP A 160 0.17 4.66 -3.70
N TRP A 161 -0.27 3.41 -3.62
CA TRP A 161 -0.92 2.84 -2.45
C TRP A 161 -0.23 1.54 -2.07
N ALA A 162 0.02 1.36 -0.78
CA ALA A 162 0.60 0.14 -0.25
C ALA A 162 -0.30 -1.06 -0.57
N VAL A 163 0.32 -2.14 -1.02
CA VAL A 163 -0.36 -3.42 -1.25
C VAL A 163 -0.38 -4.21 0.04
N GLU A 164 -1.54 -4.79 0.33
CA GLU A 164 -1.74 -5.68 1.47
C GLU A 164 -2.17 -7.07 0.99
N TYR A 165 -2.02 -8.06 1.88
CA TYR A 165 -2.66 -9.37 1.69
C TYR A 165 -4.14 -9.27 2.05
N LEU A 166 -4.99 -9.86 1.21
CA LEU A 166 -6.40 -10.00 1.52
C LEU A 166 -6.59 -11.06 2.62
N PRO A 167 -7.12 -10.70 3.81
CA PRO A 167 -7.31 -11.66 4.90
C PRO A 167 -8.28 -12.78 4.51
N GLY A 168 -8.03 -14.00 4.99
CA GLY A 168 -8.89 -15.16 4.75
C GLY A 168 -8.72 -15.85 3.38
N HIS A 169 -7.70 -15.44 2.61
CA HIS A 169 -7.24 -16.12 1.39
C HIS A 169 -5.75 -16.49 1.49
N GLU A 170 -5.33 -16.98 2.66
CA GLU A 170 -4.05 -17.66 2.83
C GLU A 170 -4.10 -18.98 2.05
N GLN A 171 -3.10 -19.20 1.18
CA GLN A 171 -2.92 -20.45 0.43
C GLN A 171 -2.16 -21.46 1.28
#